data_AF-A0A3M0I508-F1
#
_entry.id   AF-A0A3M0I508-F1
#
_cell.length_a   1.000
_cell.length_b   1.000
_cell.length_c   1.000
_cell.angle_alpha   90.00
_cell.angle_beta   90.00
_cell.angle_gamma   90.00
#
_symmetry.space_group_name_H-M   'P 1'
#
loop_
_entity.id
_entity.type
_entity.pdbx_description
1 polymer ?
#
loop_
_entity_poly.entity_id
_entity_poly.type
_entity_poly.pdbx_seq_one_letter_code
_entity_poly.pdbx_strand_id
1 'polypeptide(L)'
;MDYFFASRDKVRRFGTALDDIDLDGLRYVTRERALKDGTPFFLGSDMRPLEPHCSFFFDLAKTLKAKSLQDYTYNFLDYSDFLESLDPPSDVLSATEDDLLAYREHCTEHRNEPMSPATWKRRRVTIRNFYDWAVDEAKLLARRPYYRRPNGRDVLSWGATAALDVRHLTYEQWRFLDQVGLRGLLPNGTADPSFRSAHTLRDSAAGSLSITTGLRLREFRALLDIEVGPP
;
A
#
# COMPACT_ATOMS: atom_id res chain seq x y z
N MET A 1 0.99 -21.53 0.17
CA MET A 1 2.25 -20.84 0.49
C MET A 1 2.06 -20.03 1.75
N ASP A 2 3.02 -20.07 2.67
CA ASP A 2 2.97 -19.21 3.87
C ASP A 2 3.79 -17.94 3.65
N TYR A 3 3.36 -16.83 4.25
CA TYR A 3 4.07 -15.55 4.15
C TYR A 3 4.10 -14.82 5.49
N PHE A 4 5.18 -14.07 5.70
CA PHE A 4 5.45 -13.36 6.94
C PHE A 4 6.13 -12.03 6.66
N PHE A 5 6.19 -11.16 7.67
CA PHE A 5 6.89 -9.88 7.60
C PHE A 5 7.95 -9.81 8.70
N ALA A 6 9.17 -9.42 8.34
CA ALA A 6 10.24 -9.18 9.29
C ALA A 6 9.81 -8.14 10.34
N SER A 7 10.04 -8.43 11.61
CA SER A 7 9.68 -7.54 12.71
C SER A 7 10.58 -7.76 13.91
N ARG A 8 11.50 -6.80 14.13
CA ARG A 8 12.40 -6.78 15.29
C ARG A 8 11.64 -6.77 16.61
N ASP A 9 10.54 -6.02 16.69
CA ASP A 9 9.71 -5.95 17.90
C ASP A 9 9.07 -7.30 18.23
N LYS A 10 8.58 -8.06 17.23
CA LYS A 10 8.07 -9.41 17.46
C LYS A 10 9.15 -10.37 17.92
N VAL A 11 10.33 -10.34 17.29
CA VAL A 11 11.47 -11.19 17.72
C VAL A 11 11.91 -10.84 19.14
N ARG A 12 11.93 -9.55 19.51
CA ARG A 12 12.24 -9.14 20.89
C ARG A 12 11.21 -9.64 21.90
N ARG A 13 9.92 -9.63 21.55
CA ARG A 13 8.82 -10.00 22.48
C ARG A 13 8.60 -11.50 22.59
N PHE A 14 8.76 -12.22 21.49
CA PHE A 14 8.37 -13.62 21.35
C PHE A 14 9.51 -14.54 20.94
N GLY A 15 10.71 -14.00 20.69
CA GLY A 15 11.88 -14.80 20.33
C GLY A 15 12.37 -15.59 21.54
N THR A 16 11.99 -16.86 21.58
CA THR A 16 12.60 -17.87 22.46
C THR A 16 13.79 -18.50 21.76
N ALA A 17 14.82 -18.86 22.53
CA ALA A 17 15.83 -19.78 22.06
C ALA A 17 15.14 -21.10 21.68
N LEU A 18 15.45 -21.63 20.50
CA LEU A 18 15.02 -22.98 20.13
C LEU A 18 16.06 -23.94 20.71
N ASP A 19 15.61 -24.90 21.50
CA ASP A 19 16.48 -25.96 22.00
C ASP A 19 17.15 -26.65 20.79
N ASP A 20 18.45 -26.95 20.92
CA ASP A 20 19.32 -27.53 19.87
C ASP A 20 19.70 -26.64 18.68
N ILE A 21 19.30 -25.36 18.65
CA ILE A 21 19.73 -24.40 17.63
C ILE A 21 20.38 -23.18 18.30
N ASP A 22 21.70 -23.03 18.15
CA ASP A 22 22.45 -21.83 18.58
C ASP A 22 22.15 -20.63 17.66
N LEU A 23 20.91 -20.14 17.72
CA LEU A 23 20.42 -19.00 16.96
C LEU A 23 19.88 -17.92 17.90
N ASP A 24 20.69 -16.90 18.16
CA ASP A 24 20.20 -15.66 18.75
C ASP A 24 19.42 -14.85 17.70
N GLY A 25 18.09 -15.04 17.69
CA GLY A 25 17.19 -14.37 16.76
C GLY A 25 17.27 -12.85 16.84
N LEU A 26 17.46 -12.27 18.03
CA LEU A 26 17.54 -10.82 18.21
C LEU A 26 18.83 -10.27 17.59
N ARG A 27 19.96 -10.94 17.82
CA ARG A 27 21.23 -10.59 17.16
C ARG A 27 21.13 -10.68 15.65
N TYR A 28 20.43 -11.69 15.11
CA TYR A 28 20.25 -11.84 13.67
C TYR A 28 19.40 -10.74 13.01
N VAL A 29 18.37 -10.23 13.67
CA VAL A 29 17.50 -9.17 13.11
C VAL A 29 18.03 -7.75 13.37
N THR A 30 19.03 -7.60 14.23
CA THR A 30 19.66 -6.31 14.58
C THR A 30 21.05 -6.11 14.02
N ARG A 31 21.68 -7.16 13.45
CA ARG A 31 23.01 -7.07 12.83
C ARG A 31 23.06 -6.08 11.66
N GLU A 32 24.27 -5.67 11.31
CA GLU A 32 24.52 -4.92 10.09
C GLU A 32 23.99 -5.71 8.87
N ARG A 33 23.32 -5.00 7.95
CA ARG A 33 22.65 -5.60 6.77
C ARG A 33 21.51 -6.57 7.09
N ALA A 34 20.97 -6.56 8.32
CA ALA A 34 19.72 -7.25 8.60
C ALA A 34 18.58 -6.72 7.71
N LEU A 35 17.61 -7.60 7.42
CA LEU A 35 16.40 -7.20 6.71
C LEU A 35 15.69 -6.08 7.46
N LYS A 36 15.09 -5.16 6.71
CA LYS A 36 14.34 -4.06 7.28
C LYS A 36 13.02 -4.57 7.84
N ASP A 37 12.51 -3.91 8.87
CA ASP A 37 11.18 -4.21 9.39
C ASP A 37 10.12 -3.99 8.29
N GLY A 38 9.18 -4.93 8.21
CA GLY A 38 8.14 -4.96 7.19
C GLY A 38 8.58 -5.54 5.85
N THR A 39 9.82 -6.05 5.70
CA THR A 39 10.20 -6.85 4.53
C THR A 39 9.44 -8.19 4.56
N PRO A 40 8.67 -8.52 3.51
CA PRO A 40 8.00 -9.81 3.45
C PRO A 40 8.99 -10.92 3.08
N PHE A 41 8.69 -12.13 3.52
CA PHE A 41 9.34 -13.36 3.08
C PHE A 41 8.30 -14.47 2.99
N PHE A 42 8.56 -15.44 2.13
CA PHE A 42 7.61 -16.45 1.71
C PHE A 42 8.23 -17.83 1.90
N LEU A 43 7.45 -18.79 2.38
CA LEU A 43 7.90 -20.15 2.62
C LEU A 43 7.10 -21.14 1.78
N GLY A 44 7.82 -22.06 1.14
CA GLY A 44 7.25 -23.25 0.52
C GLY A 44 6.72 -24.23 1.55
N SER A 45 6.06 -25.29 1.09
CA SER A 45 5.57 -26.38 1.96
C SER A 45 6.69 -27.14 2.68
N ASP A 46 7.93 -27.02 2.20
CA ASP A 46 9.13 -27.56 2.80
C ASP A 46 9.81 -26.60 3.80
N MET A 47 9.14 -25.48 4.13
CA MET A 47 9.65 -24.41 5.00
C MET A 47 10.93 -23.73 4.48
N ARG A 48 11.23 -23.84 3.18
CA ARG A 48 12.33 -23.11 2.55
C ARG A 48 11.85 -21.78 1.96
N PRO A 49 12.73 -20.76 1.86
CA PRO A 49 12.41 -19.52 1.16
C PRO A 49 11.91 -19.80 -0.24
N LEU A 50 10.73 -19.27 -0.57
CA LEU A 50 10.17 -19.40 -1.90
C LEU A 50 10.76 -18.34 -2.82
N GLU A 51 11.42 -18.80 -3.88
CA GLU A 51 11.96 -17.97 -4.94
C GLU A 51 11.06 -18.02 -6.18
N PRO A 52 10.93 -16.93 -6.94
CA PRO A 52 11.67 -15.66 -6.82
C PRO A 52 11.06 -14.63 -5.84
N HIS A 53 9.97 -14.98 -5.15
CA HIS A 53 9.20 -14.05 -4.30
C HIS A 53 10.07 -13.36 -3.24
N CYS A 54 10.92 -14.14 -2.54
CA CYS A 54 11.81 -13.58 -1.51
C CYS A 54 12.81 -12.60 -2.12
N SER A 55 13.55 -13.00 -3.16
CA SER A 55 14.56 -12.13 -3.77
C SER A 55 13.98 -10.83 -4.32
N PHE A 56 12.80 -10.89 -4.95
CA PHE A 56 12.11 -9.71 -5.45
C PHE A 56 11.79 -8.71 -4.34
N PHE A 57 11.20 -9.17 -3.24
CA PHE A 57 10.81 -8.28 -2.16
C PHE A 57 11.99 -7.81 -1.29
N PHE A 58 13.06 -8.59 -1.21
CA PHE A 58 14.31 -8.14 -0.59
C PHE A 58 14.93 -7.00 -1.37
N ASP A 59 14.82 -7.02 -2.70
CA ASP A 59 15.23 -5.89 -3.52
C ASP A 59 14.35 -4.65 -3.30
N LEU A 60 13.03 -4.81 -3.39
CA LEU A 60 12.10 -3.70 -3.14
C LEU A 60 12.27 -3.06 -1.75
N ALA A 61 12.63 -3.85 -0.73
CA ALA A 61 12.85 -3.36 0.63
C ALA A 61 14.05 -2.42 0.75
N LYS A 62 14.96 -2.41 -0.24
CA LYS A 62 16.08 -1.45 -0.26
C LYS A 62 15.57 -0.01 -0.34
N THR A 63 14.44 0.23 -1.01
CA THR A 63 13.92 1.59 -1.28
C THR A 63 12.55 1.88 -0.66
N LEU A 64 11.71 0.86 -0.47
CA LEU A 64 10.33 1.04 0.01
C LEU A 64 10.18 0.99 1.53
N LYS A 65 9.12 1.63 2.02
CA LYS A 65 8.69 1.56 3.43
C LYS A 65 7.78 0.35 3.67
N ALA A 66 7.72 -0.11 4.91
CA ALA A 66 6.94 -1.27 5.35
C ALA A 66 5.49 -1.31 4.82
N LYS A 67 4.75 -0.18 4.88
CA LYS A 67 3.36 -0.14 4.40
C LYS A 67 3.24 -0.42 2.91
N SER A 68 4.15 0.14 2.10
CA SER A 68 4.18 -0.07 0.65
C SER A 68 4.58 -1.50 0.31
N LEU A 69 5.55 -2.06 1.03
CA LEU A 69 5.93 -3.47 0.89
C LEU A 69 4.74 -4.39 1.18
N GLN A 70 4.01 -4.13 2.26
CA GLN A 70 2.81 -4.89 2.60
C GLN A 70 1.73 -4.79 1.51
N ASP A 71 1.43 -3.58 1.02
CA ASP A 71 0.46 -3.40 -0.07
C ASP A 71 0.88 -4.16 -1.35
N TYR A 72 2.17 -4.13 -1.69
CA TYR A 72 2.70 -4.86 -2.83
C TYR A 72 2.71 -6.38 -2.60
N THR A 73 2.96 -6.84 -1.38
CA THR A 73 2.91 -8.26 -1.00
C THR A 73 1.54 -8.84 -1.32
N TYR A 74 0.47 -8.21 -0.84
CA TYR A 74 -0.88 -8.72 -1.07
C TYR A 74 -1.30 -8.65 -2.55
N ASN A 75 -0.87 -7.62 -3.28
CA ASN A 75 -1.10 -7.56 -4.72
C ASN A 75 -0.37 -8.68 -5.46
N PHE A 76 0.85 -9.01 -5.04
CA PHE A 76 1.69 -10.02 -5.69
C PHE A 76 1.23 -11.44 -5.35
N LEU A 77 0.84 -11.71 -4.10
CA LEU A 77 0.30 -13.01 -3.70
C LEU A 77 -0.97 -13.34 -4.46
N ASP A 78 -1.92 -12.42 -4.52
CA ASP A 78 -3.16 -12.63 -5.28
C ASP A 78 -2.91 -12.85 -6.78
N TYR A 79 -1.86 -12.23 -7.33
CA TYR A 79 -1.42 -12.51 -8.71
C TYR A 79 -0.84 -13.93 -8.84
N SER A 80 0.06 -14.31 -7.93
CA SER A 80 0.65 -15.66 -7.89
C SER A 80 -0.43 -16.74 -7.75
N ASP A 81 -1.36 -16.56 -6.81
CA ASP A 81 -2.46 -17.49 -6.56
C ASP A 81 -3.39 -17.61 -7.78
N PHE A 82 -3.63 -16.50 -8.49
CA PHE A 82 -4.39 -16.55 -9.73
C PHE A 82 -3.70 -17.39 -10.80
N LEU A 83 -2.38 -17.21 -10.99
CA LEU A 83 -1.64 -18.00 -11.98
C LEU A 83 -1.64 -19.49 -11.65
N GLU A 84 -1.49 -19.85 -10.38
CA GLU A 84 -1.58 -21.24 -9.91
C GLU A 84 -2.98 -21.85 -10.14
N SER A 85 -4.02 -21.02 -10.20
CA SER A 85 -5.40 -21.46 -10.44
C SER A 85 -5.76 -21.67 -11.91
N LEU A 86 -4.87 -21.31 -12.85
CA LEU A 86 -5.09 -21.53 -14.28
C LEU A 86 -5.03 -23.02 -14.65
N ASP A 87 -5.54 -23.36 -15.84
CA ASP A 87 -5.44 -24.70 -16.42
C ASP A 87 -4.81 -24.63 -17.82
N PRO A 88 -3.55 -25.07 -18.00
CA PRO A 88 -2.66 -25.59 -16.96
C PRO A 88 -2.19 -24.51 -15.97
N PRO A 89 -1.80 -24.87 -14.74
CA PRO A 89 -1.23 -23.92 -13.78
C PRO A 89 0.02 -23.24 -14.33
N SER A 90 0.15 -21.95 -14.02
CA SER A 90 1.30 -21.12 -14.40
C SER A 90 1.96 -20.53 -13.15
N ASP A 91 3.15 -19.95 -13.33
CA ASP A 91 3.89 -19.27 -12.27
C ASP A 91 4.37 -17.89 -12.75
N VAL A 92 4.85 -17.07 -11.82
CA VAL A 92 5.24 -15.68 -12.12
C VAL A 92 6.40 -15.54 -13.12
N LEU A 93 7.23 -16.56 -13.32
CA LEU A 93 8.30 -16.57 -14.32
C LEU A 93 7.84 -17.16 -15.66
N SER A 94 6.89 -18.10 -15.62
CA SER A 94 6.36 -18.80 -16.79
C SER A 94 5.15 -18.12 -17.44
N ALA A 95 4.54 -17.15 -16.75
CA ALA A 95 3.32 -16.47 -17.21
C ALA A 95 3.49 -15.78 -18.57
N THR A 96 2.46 -15.92 -19.40
CA THR A 96 2.38 -15.40 -20.77
C THR A 96 1.60 -14.09 -20.83
N GLU A 97 1.65 -13.37 -21.96
CA GLU A 97 0.82 -12.16 -22.15
C GLU A 97 -0.68 -12.46 -21.94
N ASP A 98 -1.13 -13.65 -22.35
CA ASP A 98 -2.52 -14.10 -22.21
C ASP A 98 -2.88 -14.36 -20.74
N ASP A 99 -1.97 -14.92 -19.93
CA ASP A 99 -2.20 -15.09 -18.48
C ASP A 99 -2.35 -13.73 -17.78
N LEU A 100 -1.55 -12.75 -18.19
CA LEU A 100 -1.64 -11.38 -17.68
C LEU A 100 -2.96 -10.68 -18.07
N LEU A 101 -3.46 -10.95 -19.29
CA LEU A 101 -4.77 -10.49 -19.75
C LEU A 101 -5.89 -11.13 -18.94
N ALA A 102 -5.85 -12.46 -18.78
CA ALA A 102 -6.81 -13.21 -17.99
C ALA A 102 -6.86 -12.71 -16.54
N TYR A 103 -5.70 -12.42 -15.93
CA TYR A 103 -5.64 -11.88 -14.58
C TYR A 103 -6.29 -10.49 -14.47
N ARG A 104 -6.03 -9.62 -15.45
CA ARG A 104 -6.64 -8.29 -15.52
C ARG A 104 -8.16 -8.42 -15.59
N GLU A 105 -8.67 -9.19 -16.55
CA GLU A 105 -10.11 -9.40 -16.76
C GLU A 105 -10.77 -10.04 -15.55
N HIS A 106 -10.12 -11.02 -14.93
CA HIS A 106 -10.56 -11.57 -13.66
C HIS A 106 -10.74 -10.48 -12.60
N CYS A 107 -9.74 -9.60 -12.42
CA CYS A 107 -9.79 -8.53 -11.42
C CYS A 107 -10.82 -7.44 -11.74
N THR A 108 -10.99 -7.10 -13.02
CA THR A 108 -11.76 -5.92 -13.44
C THR A 108 -13.17 -6.24 -13.93
N GLU A 109 -13.50 -7.51 -14.17
CA GLU A 109 -14.77 -7.92 -14.76
C GLU A 109 -15.40 -9.15 -14.07
N HIS A 110 -14.62 -10.19 -13.75
CA HIS A 110 -15.19 -11.47 -13.30
C HIS A 110 -15.23 -11.69 -11.78
N ARG A 111 -14.60 -10.82 -10.99
CA ARG A 111 -14.72 -10.87 -9.53
C ARG A 111 -16.13 -10.48 -9.09
N ASN A 112 -16.58 -11.07 -7.96
CA ASN A 112 -17.82 -10.68 -7.28
C ASN A 112 -17.89 -9.17 -7.03
N GLU A 113 -16.74 -8.57 -6.70
CA GLU A 113 -16.56 -7.12 -6.61
C GLU A 113 -15.41 -6.71 -7.54
N PRO A 114 -15.71 -6.26 -8.77
CA PRO A 114 -14.69 -5.82 -9.72
C PRO A 114 -13.88 -4.62 -9.20
N MET A 115 -12.58 -4.62 -9.48
CA MET A 115 -11.67 -3.59 -8.98
C MET A 115 -11.89 -2.23 -9.65
N SER A 116 -11.80 -1.16 -8.85
CA SER A 116 -11.74 0.19 -9.38
C SER A 116 -10.44 0.44 -10.18
N PRO A 117 -10.42 1.38 -11.13
CA PRO A 117 -9.22 1.75 -11.88
C PRO A 117 -8.03 2.15 -10.99
N ALA A 118 -8.29 2.81 -9.86
CA ALA A 118 -7.24 3.23 -8.93
C ALA A 118 -6.57 2.02 -8.25
N THR A 119 -7.37 1.05 -7.80
CA THR A 119 -6.87 -0.20 -7.21
C THR A 119 -6.08 -1.01 -8.23
N TRP A 120 -6.62 -1.15 -9.45
CA TRP A 120 -5.94 -1.84 -10.55
C TRP A 120 -4.59 -1.20 -10.89
N LYS A 121 -4.53 0.14 -10.98
CA LYS A 121 -3.29 0.86 -11.27
C LYS A 121 -2.17 0.55 -10.28
N ARG A 122 -2.49 0.43 -8.98
CA ARG A 122 -1.51 0.05 -7.95
C ARG A 122 -1.03 -1.39 -8.16
N ARG A 123 -1.93 -2.33 -8.45
CA ARG A 123 -1.59 -3.73 -8.69
C ARG A 123 -0.72 -3.90 -9.94
N ARG A 124 -1.03 -3.20 -11.03
CA ARG A 124 -0.20 -3.13 -12.23
C ARG A 124 1.24 -2.65 -11.93
N VAL A 125 1.42 -1.69 -11.03
CA VAL A 125 2.76 -1.23 -10.63
C VAL A 125 3.56 -2.37 -10.00
N THR A 126 2.94 -3.18 -9.13
CA THR A 126 3.61 -4.33 -8.53
C THR A 126 4.06 -5.35 -9.58
N ILE A 127 3.17 -5.74 -10.50
CA ILE A 127 3.49 -6.71 -11.57
C ILE A 127 4.59 -6.18 -12.49
N ARG A 128 4.50 -4.90 -12.88
CA ARG A 128 5.54 -4.25 -13.69
C ARG A 128 6.88 -4.26 -12.98
N ASN A 129 6.92 -3.87 -11.70
CA ASN A 129 8.16 -3.84 -10.93
C ASN A 129 8.78 -5.24 -10.84
N PHE A 130 7.96 -6.30 -10.71
CA PHE A 130 8.45 -7.67 -10.73
C PHE A 130 9.12 -8.03 -12.05
N TYR A 131 8.45 -7.81 -13.19
CA TYR A 131 9.02 -8.15 -14.49
C TYR A 131 10.19 -7.26 -14.90
N ASP A 132 10.21 -6.00 -14.48
CA ASP A 132 11.36 -5.11 -14.62
C ASP A 132 12.55 -5.69 -13.83
N TRP A 133 12.36 -6.02 -12.55
CA TRP A 133 13.40 -6.64 -11.72
C TRP A 133 13.88 -7.98 -12.28
N ALA A 134 12.97 -8.87 -12.70
CA ALA A 134 13.29 -10.21 -13.18
C ALA A 134 14.15 -10.18 -14.46
N VAL A 135 13.96 -9.18 -15.32
CA VAL A 135 14.70 -9.01 -16.59
C VAL A 135 15.95 -8.16 -16.40
N ASP A 136 15.84 -7.04 -15.70
CA ASP A 136 16.87 -6.00 -15.68
C ASP A 136 17.90 -6.24 -14.57
N GLU A 137 17.48 -6.78 -13.42
CA GLU A 137 18.33 -6.91 -12.23
C GLU A 137 18.68 -8.37 -11.93
N ALA A 138 17.68 -9.24 -11.79
CA ALA A 138 17.86 -10.63 -11.39
C ALA A 138 18.28 -11.55 -12.55
N LYS A 139 18.08 -11.12 -13.80
CA LYS A 139 18.39 -11.89 -15.03
C LYS A 139 17.75 -13.29 -15.05
N LEU A 140 16.60 -13.42 -14.40
CA LEU A 140 15.79 -14.64 -14.39
C LEU A 140 15.03 -14.82 -15.70
N LEU A 141 14.70 -13.71 -16.37
CA LEU A 141 14.00 -13.70 -17.65
C LEU A 141 14.81 -12.95 -18.71
N ALA A 142 14.82 -13.49 -19.93
CA ALA A 142 15.45 -12.81 -21.07
C ALA A 142 14.66 -11.59 -21.55
N ARG A 143 13.33 -11.61 -21.38
CA ARG A 143 12.41 -10.53 -21.76
C ARG A 143 11.15 -10.59 -20.90
N ARG A 144 10.43 -9.46 -20.82
CA ARG A 144 9.09 -9.40 -20.21
C ARG A 144 8.12 -10.29 -21.01
N PRO A 145 7.07 -10.85 -20.38
CA PRO A 145 6.09 -11.66 -21.09
C PRO A 145 5.12 -10.84 -21.93
N TYR A 146 5.15 -9.51 -21.82
CA TYR A 146 4.26 -8.60 -22.55
C TYR A 146 5.04 -7.45 -23.22
N TYR A 147 4.44 -6.88 -24.27
CA TYR A 147 5.01 -5.70 -24.95
C TYR A 147 4.58 -4.38 -24.31
N ARG A 148 5.55 -3.50 -24.03
CA ARG A 148 5.31 -2.13 -23.56
C ARG A 148 5.51 -1.14 -24.70
N ARG A 149 4.44 -0.43 -25.04
CA ARG A 149 4.43 0.61 -26.09
C ARG A 149 5.25 1.83 -25.64
N PRO A 150 5.77 2.65 -26.59
CA PRO A 150 6.52 3.87 -26.27
C PRO A 150 5.76 4.87 -25.39
N ASN A 151 4.42 4.92 -25.49
CA ASN A 151 3.57 5.75 -24.64
C ASN A 151 3.35 5.19 -23.22
N GLY A 152 4.05 4.12 -22.86
CA GLY A 152 3.96 3.46 -21.56
C GLY A 152 2.73 2.58 -21.35
N ARG A 153 1.89 2.40 -22.38
CA ARG A 153 0.77 1.44 -22.33
C ARG A 153 1.27 0.02 -22.63
N ASP A 154 0.60 -0.94 -22.04
CA ASP A 154 0.85 -2.37 -22.14
C ASP A 154 -0.47 -3.13 -21.97
N VAL A 155 -0.40 -4.45 -21.98
CA VAL A 155 -1.56 -5.34 -21.86
C VAL A 155 -2.32 -5.15 -20.53
N LEU A 156 -1.62 -4.76 -19.47
CA LEU A 156 -2.20 -4.47 -18.16
C LEU A 156 -2.84 -3.07 -18.08
N SER A 157 -2.77 -2.25 -19.13
CA SER A 157 -3.30 -0.88 -19.11
C SER A 157 -4.81 -0.84 -19.24
N TRP A 158 -5.51 -0.80 -18.10
CA TRP A 158 -6.98 -0.73 -18.03
C TRP A 158 -7.46 0.36 -17.08
N GLY A 159 -8.62 0.92 -17.42
CA GLY A 159 -9.29 1.97 -16.68
C GLY A 159 -8.60 3.33 -16.85
N ALA A 160 -9.37 4.36 -17.19
CA ALA A 160 -8.97 5.71 -16.87
C ALA A 160 -9.30 5.92 -15.39
N THR A 161 -8.33 6.31 -14.56
CA THR A 161 -8.66 7.12 -13.39
C THR A 161 -9.14 8.46 -13.95
N ALA A 162 -10.42 8.52 -14.34
CA ALA A 162 -11.14 9.77 -14.44
C ALA A 162 -10.94 10.52 -13.12
N ALA A 163 -10.90 11.85 -13.19
CA ALA A 163 -10.57 12.74 -12.08
C ALA A 163 -11.10 12.19 -10.75
N LEU A 164 -10.21 12.12 -9.76
CA LEU A 164 -10.53 11.84 -8.36
C LEU A 164 -11.94 12.35 -8.06
N ASP A 165 -12.89 11.44 -7.82
CA ASP A 165 -14.24 11.78 -7.35
C ASP A 165 -14.12 12.22 -5.88
N VAL A 166 -13.40 13.33 -5.69
CA VAL A 166 -13.24 13.99 -4.41
C VAL A 166 -14.55 14.70 -4.18
N ARG A 167 -15.34 14.10 -3.30
CA ARG A 167 -16.49 14.75 -2.70
C ARG A 167 -15.99 15.98 -1.94
N HIS A 168 -16.05 17.12 -2.61
CA HIS A 168 -15.71 18.41 -2.05
C HIS A 168 -16.90 18.95 -1.26
N LEU A 169 -16.61 19.73 -0.22
CA LEU A 169 -17.64 20.50 0.47
C LEU A 169 -17.92 21.76 -0.34
N THR A 170 -19.20 22.08 -0.56
CA THR A 170 -19.58 23.43 -0.95
C THR A 170 -19.29 24.40 0.21
N TYR A 171 -19.24 25.70 -0.07
CA TYR A 171 -19.05 26.70 0.99
C TYR A 171 -20.13 26.61 2.09
N GLU A 172 -21.38 26.34 1.71
CA GLU A 172 -22.49 26.18 2.66
C GLU A 172 -22.31 24.93 3.54
N GLN A 173 -21.90 23.81 2.94
CA GLN A 173 -21.62 22.57 3.67
C GLN A 173 -20.44 22.76 4.63
N TRP A 174 -19.39 23.46 4.21
CA TRP A 174 -18.29 23.84 5.10
C TRP A 174 -18.77 24.73 6.25
N ARG A 175 -19.51 25.81 5.94
CA ARG A 175 -19.99 26.75 6.95
C ARG A 175 -20.90 26.06 7.97
N PHE A 176 -21.70 25.09 7.54
CA PHE A 176 -22.50 24.26 8.42
C PHE A 176 -21.64 23.33 9.29
N LEU A 177 -20.66 22.64 8.69
CA LEU A 177 -19.72 21.80 9.42
C LEU A 177 -18.94 22.59 10.48
N ASP A 178 -18.43 23.77 10.13
CA ASP A 178 -17.70 24.64 11.04
C ASP A 178 -18.57 25.08 12.22
N GLN A 179 -19.74 25.65 11.94
CA GLN A 179 -20.59 26.19 13.00
C GLN A 179 -21.19 25.09 13.88
N VAL A 180 -21.74 24.04 13.27
CA VAL A 180 -22.49 23.01 14.00
C VAL A 180 -21.56 21.89 14.46
N GLY A 181 -20.73 21.37 13.57
CA GLY A 181 -19.89 20.20 13.83
C GLY A 181 -18.61 20.50 14.63
N LEU A 182 -17.98 21.65 14.41
CA LEU A 182 -16.69 21.98 15.04
C LEU A 182 -16.85 22.97 16.19
N ARG A 183 -17.71 23.98 16.06
CA ARG A 183 -17.92 25.02 17.07
C ARG A 183 -19.04 24.68 18.07
N GLY A 184 -19.86 23.67 17.81
CA GLY A 184 -20.93 23.25 18.70
C GLY A 184 -22.10 24.23 18.78
N LEU A 185 -22.44 24.86 17.65
CA LEU A 185 -23.62 25.70 17.54
C LEU A 185 -24.80 24.87 17.02
N LEU A 186 -26.02 25.24 17.40
CA LEU A 186 -27.23 24.80 16.73
C LEU A 186 -27.34 25.48 15.35
N PRO A 187 -28.14 24.95 14.40
CA PRO A 187 -28.33 25.56 13.08
C PRO A 187 -28.84 27.02 13.11
N ASN A 188 -29.45 27.44 14.23
CA ASN A 188 -29.89 28.81 14.46
C ASN A 188 -28.77 29.73 15.01
N GLY A 189 -27.54 29.23 15.17
CA GLY A 189 -26.38 29.96 15.67
C GLY A 189 -26.23 30.04 17.19
N THR A 190 -27.17 29.48 17.96
CA THR A 190 -27.08 29.44 19.43
C THR A 190 -26.15 28.31 19.89
N ALA A 191 -25.59 28.41 21.09
CA ALA A 191 -24.74 27.36 21.63
C ALA A 191 -25.55 26.08 21.88
N ASP A 192 -25.04 24.92 21.44
CA ASP A 192 -25.64 23.62 21.74
C ASP A 192 -25.20 23.14 23.14
N PRO A 193 -26.10 23.06 24.14
CA PRO A 193 -25.75 22.65 25.50
C PRO A 193 -25.31 21.19 25.61
N SER A 194 -25.62 20.37 24.60
CA SER A 194 -25.26 18.95 24.55
C SER A 194 -23.87 18.70 23.96
N PHE A 195 -23.25 19.72 23.36
CA PHE A 195 -21.96 19.61 22.71
C PHE A 195 -20.83 19.45 23.73
N ARG A 196 -19.96 18.46 23.53
CA ARG A 196 -18.95 18.04 24.53
C ARG A 196 -17.49 18.27 24.16
N SER A 197 -17.17 18.90 23.01
CA SER A 197 -15.76 19.18 22.68
C SER A 197 -15.22 20.35 23.52
N ALA A 198 -14.08 20.13 24.16
CA ALA A 198 -13.35 21.17 24.91
C ALA A 198 -12.47 22.06 24.00
N HIS A 199 -12.41 21.79 22.70
CA HIS A 199 -11.44 22.39 21.78
C HIS A 199 -12.09 22.99 20.53
N THR A 200 -13.30 23.54 20.65
CA THR A 200 -14.09 24.10 19.54
C THR A 200 -13.32 25.11 18.68
N LEU A 201 -12.60 26.04 19.31
CA LEU A 201 -11.80 27.05 18.58
C LEU A 201 -10.63 26.41 17.83
N ARG A 202 -9.95 25.43 18.45
CA ARG A 202 -8.85 24.70 17.80
C ARG A 202 -9.36 23.91 16.61
N ASP A 203 -10.48 23.20 16.78
CA ASP A 203 -11.04 22.33 15.77
C ASP A 203 -11.58 23.15 14.58
N SER A 204 -12.24 24.29 14.84
CA SER A 204 -12.64 25.27 13.83
C SER A 204 -11.45 25.87 13.08
N ALA A 205 -10.44 26.37 13.80
CA ALA A 205 -9.22 26.91 13.19
C ALA A 205 -8.49 25.85 12.33
N ALA A 206 -8.44 24.60 12.80
CA ALA A 206 -7.89 23.47 12.08
C ALA A 206 -8.65 23.18 10.77
N GLY A 207 -9.98 23.20 10.82
CA GLY A 207 -10.84 23.05 9.64
C GLY A 207 -10.64 24.19 8.64
N SER A 208 -10.64 25.44 9.11
CA SER A 208 -10.39 26.61 8.28
C SER A 208 -9.04 26.52 7.57
N LEU A 209 -7.97 26.24 8.33
CA LEU A 209 -6.62 26.09 7.78
C LEU A 209 -6.55 24.97 6.73
N SER A 210 -7.20 23.84 6.99
CA SER A 210 -7.21 22.69 6.06
C SER A 210 -7.86 23.07 4.72
N ILE A 211 -8.97 23.79 4.75
CA ILE A 211 -9.72 24.17 3.53
C ILE A 211 -9.02 25.29 2.76
N THR A 212 -8.44 26.28 3.45
CA THR A 212 -7.78 27.42 2.78
C THR A 212 -6.43 27.06 2.19
N THR A 213 -5.74 26.04 2.72
CA THR A 213 -4.40 25.64 2.26
C THR A 213 -4.39 24.40 1.38
N GLY A 214 -5.38 23.51 1.52
CA GLY A 214 -5.40 22.21 0.83
C GLY A 214 -4.32 21.24 1.31
N LEU A 215 -3.71 21.47 2.48
CA LEU A 215 -2.71 20.58 3.06
C LEU A 215 -3.27 19.16 3.27
N ARG A 216 -2.43 18.16 3.02
CA ARG A 216 -2.80 16.77 3.35
C ARG A 216 -2.81 16.60 4.87
N LEU A 217 -3.63 15.67 5.37
CA LEU A 217 -3.75 15.39 6.80
C LEU A 217 -2.41 15.15 7.51
N ARG A 218 -1.43 14.55 6.81
CA ARG A 218 -0.08 14.31 7.36
C ARG A 218 0.75 15.58 7.44
N GLU A 219 0.64 16.47 6.47
CA GLU A 219 1.30 17.78 6.47
C GLU A 219 0.67 18.65 7.56
N PHE A 220 -0.66 18.69 7.62
CA PHE A 220 -1.43 19.38 8.66
C PHE A 220 -1.03 18.97 10.08
N ARG A 221 -0.83 17.66 10.34
CA ARG A 221 -0.41 17.15 11.66
C ARG A 221 1.03 17.47 12.03
N ALA A 222 1.86 17.89 11.08
CA ALA A 222 3.27 18.16 11.27
C ALA A 222 3.60 19.66 11.25
N LEU A 223 2.58 20.51 11.21
CA LEU A 223 2.72 21.96 11.16
C LEU A 223 3.33 22.50 12.46
N LEU A 224 4.30 23.39 12.34
CA LEU A 224 4.97 24.04 13.47
C LEU A 224 4.52 25.50 13.60
N ASP A 225 4.54 26.04 14.83
CA ASP A 225 4.12 27.42 15.10
C ASP A 225 4.90 28.46 14.27
N ILE A 226 6.18 28.20 13.99
CA ILE A 226 7.03 29.07 13.16
C ILE A 226 6.55 29.16 11.70
N GLU A 227 5.78 28.19 11.22
CA GLU A 227 5.28 28.11 9.85
C GLU A 227 3.95 28.84 9.64
N VAL A 228 3.20 29.13 10.71
CA VAL A 228 1.88 29.79 10.65
C VAL A 228 1.99 31.32 10.68
N GLY A 229 3.12 31.84 11.18
CA GLY A 229 3.33 33.27 11.41
C GLY A 229 2.63 33.77 12.67
N PRO A 230 3.07 34.92 13.21
CA PRO A 230 2.37 35.56 14.33
C PRO A 230 0.98 36.04 13.90
N PRO A 231 0.01 36.12 14.84
CA PRO A 231 -1.31 36.70 14.58
C PRO A 231 -1.25 38.19 14.22
#